data_AF-A0A6M4P569-F1
#
_entry.id   AF-A0A6M4P569-F1
#
_cell.length_a   1.000
_cell.length_b   1.000
_cell.length_c   1.000
_cell.angle_alpha   90.00
_cell.angle_beta   90.00
_cell.angle_gamma   90.00
#
_symmetry.space_group_name_H-M   'P 1'
#
loop_
_entity.id
_entity.type
_entity.pdbx_description
1 polymer ?
#
loop_
_entity_poly.entity_id
_entity_poly.type
_entity_poly.pdbx_seq_one_letter_code
_entity_poly.pdbx_strand_id
1 'polypeptide(L)'
;MKNNSALIAGGELIEAISDNLLLGDYGLLKDIPVFGTILGAANVYSTLKSRMFEKKIHAFLYEFNAEELSKFKKIINKKTDEDLGFEVLNVIDNVDKINQVQMIARATKQYVRSLEVGENPKNIFDHNIHVIKNLDNYLISGMHAIYSGQASIRISYVDQALFNLGLVNQKNEPALAAATSYPALSFVASVNGEDFYKSIIVGE
;
A
#
# COMPACT_ATOMS: atom_id res chain seq x y z
N MET A 1 -26.86 11.15 14.52
CA MET A 1 -26.99 10.54 13.18
C MET A 1 -25.66 10.62 12.44
N LYS A 2 -24.81 9.61 12.59
CA LYS A 2 -23.60 9.32 11.79
C LYS A 2 -23.20 7.91 12.22
N ASN A 3 -23.21 6.92 11.30
CA ASN A 3 -22.43 5.65 11.33
C ASN A 3 -23.01 4.48 10.51
N ASN A 4 -24.15 4.61 9.82
CA ASN A 4 -24.66 3.45 9.04
C ASN A 4 -23.91 3.20 7.72
N SER A 5 -23.29 4.21 7.10
CA SER A 5 -22.69 4.06 5.76
C SER A 5 -21.39 3.25 5.76
N ALA A 6 -20.58 3.34 6.84
CA ALA A 6 -19.32 2.62 6.97
C ALA A 6 -19.52 1.13 7.27
N LEU A 7 -20.60 0.79 8.01
CA LEU A 7 -21.01 -0.59 8.28
C LEU A 7 -21.52 -1.30 7.02
N ILE A 8 -22.23 -0.58 6.15
CA ILE A 8 -22.76 -1.13 4.88
C ILE A 8 -21.62 -1.40 3.89
N ALA A 9 -20.68 -0.46 3.72
CA ALA A 9 -19.54 -0.63 2.83
C ALA A 9 -18.59 -1.76 3.29
N GLY A 10 -18.38 -1.91 4.60
CA GLY A 10 -17.60 -3.01 5.17
C GLY A 10 -18.25 -4.39 4.96
N GLY A 11 -19.59 -4.46 5.04
CA GLY A 11 -20.38 -5.66 4.79
C GLY A 11 -20.18 -6.23 3.39
N GLU A 12 -20.30 -5.38 2.37
CA GLU A 12 -20.21 -5.76 0.94
C GLU A 12 -18.82 -6.28 0.54
N LEU A 13 -17.77 -5.71 1.14
CA LEU A 13 -16.39 -6.12 0.92
C LEU A 13 -16.13 -7.52 1.46
N ILE A 14 -16.68 -7.83 2.64
CA ILE A 14 -16.42 -9.08 3.34
C ILE A 14 -17.24 -10.24 2.79
N GLU A 15 -18.45 -9.98 2.28
CA GLU A 15 -19.23 -10.98 1.53
C GLU A 15 -18.52 -11.40 0.23
N ALA A 16 -17.94 -10.45 -0.51
CA ALA A 16 -17.17 -10.74 -1.73
C ALA A 16 -15.89 -11.57 -1.48
N ILE A 17 -15.24 -11.36 -0.33
CA ILE A 17 -14.10 -12.15 0.12
C ILE A 17 -14.55 -13.56 0.54
N SER A 18 -15.64 -13.68 1.30
CA SER A 18 -16.11 -14.98 1.76
C SER A 18 -16.71 -15.83 0.65
N ASP A 19 -17.48 -15.27 -0.29
CA ASP A 19 -18.17 -16.07 -1.30
C ASP A 19 -17.23 -16.60 -2.41
N ASN A 20 -16.16 -15.86 -2.75
CA ASN A 20 -15.25 -16.28 -3.82
C ASN A 20 -13.97 -16.98 -3.33
N LEU A 21 -13.52 -16.73 -2.09
CA LEU A 21 -12.37 -17.44 -1.51
C LEU A 21 -12.75 -18.83 -0.96
N LEU A 22 -14.03 -19.21 -1.02
CA LEU A 22 -14.56 -20.52 -0.61
C LEU A 22 -14.50 -21.61 -1.69
N LEU A 23 -13.72 -21.43 -2.75
CA LEU A 23 -13.36 -22.52 -3.65
C LEU A 23 -11.87 -22.88 -3.49
N GLY A 24 -11.61 -23.79 -2.54
CA GLY A 24 -10.38 -24.59 -2.49
C GLY A 24 -9.38 -24.19 -1.42
N ASP A 25 -9.40 -24.94 -0.31
CA ASP A 25 -8.26 -25.25 0.57
C ASP A 25 -7.71 -24.22 1.57
N TYR A 26 -8.24 -23.00 1.65
CA TYR A 26 -7.78 -22.06 2.68
C TYR A 26 -8.92 -21.59 3.58
N GLY A 27 -9.25 -22.40 4.59
CA GLY A 27 -10.10 -22.04 5.75
C GLY A 27 -9.53 -20.89 6.62
N LEU A 28 -8.65 -20.07 6.06
CA LEU A 28 -7.77 -19.11 6.69
C LEU A 28 -8.49 -17.83 7.17
N LEU A 29 -9.67 -17.49 6.66
CA LEU A 29 -10.36 -16.22 6.99
C LEU A 29 -11.55 -16.38 7.95
N LYS A 30 -11.98 -17.60 8.27
CA LYS A 30 -13.07 -17.85 9.23
C LYS A 30 -12.68 -17.55 10.68
N ASP A 31 -11.38 -17.48 10.97
CA ASP A 31 -10.83 -17.34 12.34
C ASP A 31 -10.44 -15.90 12.72
N ILE A 32 -10.78 -14.91 11.89
CA ILE A 32 -10.54 -13.50 12.19
C ILE A 32 -11.84 -12.92 12.81
N PRO A 33 -11.86 -12.52 14.10
CA PRO A 33 -13.07 -12.11 14.82
C PRO A 33 -13.85 -10.96 14.14
N VAL A 34 -13.14 -10.08 13.45
CA VAL A 34 -13.70 -8.92 12.72
C VAL A 34 -14.54 -9.36 11.53
N PHE A 35 -14.18 -10.46 10.87
CA PHE A 35 -14.89 -10.96 9.69
C PHE A 35 -16.24 -11.58 10.06
N GLY A 36 -16.34 -12.28 11.21
CA GLY A 36 -17.58 -12.88 11.69
C GLY A 36 -18.69 -11.88 12.02
N THR A 37 -18.34 -10.64 12.36
CA THR A 37 -19.30 -9.58 12.71
C THR A 37 -19.81 -8.85 11.45
N ILE A 38 -19.02 -8.84 10.38
CA ILE A 38 -19.32 -8.06 9.17
C ILE A 38 -20.07 -8.90 8.11
N LEU A 39 -19.98 -10.23 8.17
CA LEU A 39 -20.72 -11.19 7.33
C LEU A 39 -22.24 -11.17 7.50
N GLY A 40 -22.77 -10.57 8.59
CA GLY A 40 -24.20 -10.53 8.86
C GLY A 40 -24.99 -9.44 8.13
N ALA A 41 -24.35 -8.57 7.35
CA ALA A 41 -24.94 -7.28 6.94
C ALA A 41 -25.08 -7.06 5.42
N ALA A 42 -24.71 -7.99 4.55
CA ALA A 42 -24.56 -7.70 3.14
C ALA A 42 -25.75 -8.20 2.29
N ASN A 43 -26.35 -7.28 1.57
CA ASN A 43 -27.32 -7.52 0.50
C ASN A 43 -26.81 -6.75 -0.72
N VAL A 44 -26.27 -7.50 -1.69
CA VAL A 44 -26.25 -7.21 -3.14
C VAL A 44 -25.79 -5.79 -3.54
N TYR A 45 -24.48 -5.57 -3.63
CA TYR A 45 -23.88 -4.45 -4.39
C TYR A 45 -23.11 -4.99 -5.61
N SER A 46 -23.20 -4.28 -6.73
CA SER A 46 -22.89 -4.74 -8.11
C SER A 46 -21.71 -5.70 -8.28
N THR A 47 -21.94 -6.82 -8.99
CA THR A 47 -21.00 -7.92 -9.26
C THR A 47 -19.61 -7.50 -9.74
N LEU A 48 -19.48 -6.35 -10.43
CA LEU A 48 -18.18 -5.86 -10.91
C LEU A 48 -17.30 -5.31 -9.80
N LYS A 49 -17.86 -4.50 -8.88
CA LYS A 49 -17.11 -3.95 -7.75
C LYS A 49 -16.67 -5.06 -6.82
N SER A 50 -17.55 -6.02 -6.54
CA SER A 50 -17.25 -7.20 -5.72
C SER A 50 -16.13 -8.04 -6.34
N ARG A 51 -16.18 -8.33 -7.65
CA ARG A 51 -15.10 -9.06 -8.36
C ARG A 51 -13.77 -8.31 -8.37
N MET A 52 -13.79 -6.99 -8.52
CA MET A 52 -12.56 -6.20 -8.48
C MET A 52 -11.97 -6.21 -7.07
N PHE A 53 -12.80 -6.05 -6.05
CA PHE A 53 -12.35 -6.10 -4.67
C PHE A 53 -11.77 -7.47 -4.30
N GLU A 54 -12.44 -8.54 -4.70
CA GLU A 54 -11.93 -9.91 -4.56
C GLU A 54 -10.54 -10.08 -5.20
N LYS A 55 -10.35 -9.61 -6.44
CA LYS A 55 -9.03 -9.64 -7.11
C LYS A 55 -7.96 -8.87 -6.33
N LYS A 56 -8.32 -7.72 -5.76
CA LYS A 56 -7.41 -6.95 -4.92
C LYS A 56 -7.02 -7.74 -3.67
N ILE A 57 -7.97 -8.39 -3.01
CA ILE A 57 -7.70 -9.20 -1.82
C ILE A 57 -6.81 -10.41 -2.16
N HIS A 58 -7.05 -11.09 -3.28
CA HIS A 58 -6.15 -12.13 -3.77
C HIS A 58 -4.74 -11.60 -4.01
N ALA A 59 -4.60 -10.45 -4.69
CA ALA A 59 -3.30 -9.85 -4.94
C ALA A 59 -2.58 -9.44 -3.65
N PHE A 60 -3.33 -8.94 -2.65
CA PHE A 60 -2.78 -8.62 -1.34
C PHE A 60 -2.24 -9.88 -0.63
N LEU A 61 -3.07 -10.93 -0.55
CA LEU A 61 -2.71 -12.16 0.14
C LEU A 61 -1.57 -12.93 -0.55
N TYR A 62 -1.47 -12.81 -1.88
CA TYR A 62 -0.41 -13.46 -2.66
C TYR A 62 1.00 -12.98 -2.29
N GLU A 63 1.13 -11.76 -1.76
CA GLU A 63 2.43 -11.22 -1.32
C GLU A 63 2.90 -11.77 0.03
N PHE A 64 2.06 -12.55 0.74
CA PHE A 64 2.40 -13.17 2.02
C PHE A 64 2.77 -14.63 1.84
N ASN A 65 3.88 -15.05 2.44
CA ASN A 65 4.10 -16.46 2.72
C ASN A 65 3.26 -16.92 3.94
N ALA A 66 3.21 -18.24 4.18
CA ALA A 66 2.38 -18.80 5.24
C ALA A 66 2.75 -18.29 6.66
N GLU A 67 4.04 -18.09 6.93
CA GLU A 67 4.53 -17.59 8.21
C GLU A 67 4.12 -16.12 8.41
N GLU A 68 4.37 -15.28 7.40
CA GLU A 68 4.04 -13.85 7.42
C GLU A 68 2.53 -13.62 7.57
N LEU A 69 1.73 -14.42 6.87
CA LEU A 69 0.27 -14.36 6.99
C LEU A 69 -0.20 -14.75 8.39
N SER A 70 0.41 -15.76 9.00
CA SER A 70 0.12 -16.16 10.39
C SER A 70 0.45 -15.04 11.38
N LYS A 71 1.57 -14.33 11.17
CA LYS A 71 1.97 -13.18 11.99
C LYS A 71 1.00 -12.01 11.86
N PHE A 72 0.64 -11.64 10.64
CA PHE A 72 -0.36 -10.61 10.37
C PHE A 72 -1.68 -10.92 11.10
N LYS A 73 -2.16 -12.17 11.00
CA LYS A 73 -3.37 -12.63 11.71
C LYS A 73 -3.26 -12.52 13.22
N LYS A 74 -2.12 -12.89 13.80
CA LYS A 74 -1.90 -12.76 15.25
C LYS A 74 -1.98 -11.31 15.70
N ILE A 75 -1.48 -10.37 14.90
CA ILE A 75 -1.55 -8.93 15.22
C ILE A 75 -2.99 -8.44 15.17
N ILE A 76 -3.70 -8.62 14.06
CA ILE A 76 -5.09 -8.14 13.93
C ILE A 76 -6.07 -8.79 14.93
N ASN A 77 -5.75 -10.00 15.44
CA ASN A 77 -6.56 -10.69 16.44
C ASN A 77 -6.32 -10.21 17.88
N LYS A 78 -5.22 -9.49 18.14
CA LYS A 78 -5.05 -8.77 19.42
C LYS A 78 -6.02 -7.59 19.34
N LYS A 79 -7.11 -7.63 20.12
CA LYS A 79 -8.23 -6.66 20.12
C LYS A 79 -7.84 -5.16 20.24
N THR A 80 -6.58 -4.83 20.47
CA THR A 80 -6.06 -3.45 20.41
C THR A 80 -5.80 -2.98 18.98
N ASP A 81 -5.60 -3.91 18.04
CA ASP A 81 -5.15 -3.66 16.67
C ASP A 81 -6.22 -4.04 15.63
N GLU A 82 -7.47 -4.20 16.06
CA GLU A 82 -8.64 -4.40 15.20
C GLU A 82 -8.74 -3.27 14.14
N ASP A 83 -8.21 -2.09 14.48
CA ASP A 83 -8.03 -0.94 13.60
C ASP A 83 -7.11 -1.22 12.41
N LEU A 84 -6.01 -1.97 12.59
CA LEU A 84 -5.06 -2.22 11.50
C LEU A 84 -5.68 -3.09 10.41
N GLY A 85 -6.43 -4.13 10.79
CA GLY A 85 -7.14 -4.99 9.84
C GLY A 85 -8.16 -4.20 9.02
N PHE A 86 -8.95 -3.37 9.70
CA PHE A 86 -9.93 -2.51 9.04
C PHE A 86 -9.28 -1.44 8.15
N GLU A 87 -8.21 -0.81 8.63
CA GLU A 87 -7.48 0.21 7.90
C GLU A 87 -6.89 -0.35 6.60
N VAL A 88 -6.23 -1.52 6.67
CA VAL A 88 -5.66 -2.18 5.49
C VAL A 88 -6.76 -2.51 4.48
N LEU A 89 -7.89 -3.09 4.92
CA LEU A 89 -9.02 -3.38 4.03
C LEU A 89 -9.59 -2.13 3.39
N ASN A 90 -9.76 -1.06 4.16
CA ASN A 90 -10.24 0.22 3.65
C ASN A 90 -9.26 0.81 2.63
N VAL A 91 -7.95 0.74 2.87
CA VAL A 91 -6.95 1.22 1.92
C VAL A 91 -6.98 0.40 0.62
N ILE A 92 -7.11 -0.92 0.71
CA ILE A 92 -7.23 -1.81 -0.46
C ILE A 92 -8.48 -1.48 -1.29
N ASP A 93 -9.63 -1.27 -0.66
CA ASP A 93 -10.85 -0.91 -1.40
C ASP A 93 -10.68 0.42 -2.16
N ASN A 94 -9.96 1.38 -1.58
CA ASN A 94 -9.80 2.73 -2.10
C ASN A 94 -8.66 2.95 -3.13
N VAL A 95 -7.88 1.94 -3.49
CA VAL A 95 -6.88 2.06 -4.57
C VAL A 95 -7.38 1.49 -5.89
N ASP A 96 -7.04 2.10 -7.02
CA ASP A 96 -7.60 1.68 -8.32
C ASP A 96 -6.87 0.48 -8.92
N LYS A 97 -5.57 0.33 -8.64
CA LYS A 97 -4.70 -0.60 -9.36
C LYS A 97 -4.23 -1.76 -8.50
N ILE A 98 -4.11 -2.94 -9.10
CA ILE A 98 -3.63 -4.16 -8.44
C ILE A 98 -2.19 -4.03 -7.94
N ASN A 99 -1.32 -3.35 -8.71
CA ASN A 99 0.08 -3.15 -8.28
C ASN A 99 0.17 -2.32 -6.99
N GLN A 100 -0.71 -1.33 -6.78
CA GLN A 100 -0.78 -0.59 -5.53
C GLN A 100 -1.18 -1.50 -4.37
N VAL A 101 -2.08 -2.47 -4.60
CA VAL A 101 -2.47 -3.45 -3.59
C VAL A 101 -1.30 -4.34 -3.17
N GLN A 102 -0.48 -4.76 -4.12
CA GLN A 102 0.74 -5.52 -3.82
C GLN A 102 1.74 -4.68 -3.01
N MET A 103 1.90 -3.40 -3.35
CA MET A 103 2.71 -2.46 -2.57
C MET A 103 2.16 -2.27 -1.14
N ILE A 104 0.85 -2.17 -0.97
CA ILE A 104 0.18 -2.09 0.35
C ILE A 104 0.46 -3.37 1.16
N ALA A 105 0.42 -4.54 0.54
CA ALA A 105 0.77 -5.80 1.19
C ALA A 105 2.20 -5.78 1.72
N ARG A 106 3.17 -5.35 0.92
CA ARG A 106 4.58 -5.24 1.32
C ARG A 106 4.78 -4.23 2.45
N ALA A 107 4.12 -3.07 2.39
CA ALA A 107 4.15 -2.08 3.47
C ALA A 107 3.56 -2.65 4.77
N THR A 108 2.47 -3.42 4.66
CA THR A 108 1.85 -4.09 5.81
C THR A 108 2.78 -5.15 6.40
N LYS A 109 3.46 -5.94 5.57
CA LYS A 109 4.45 -6.93 6.01
C LYS A 109 5.58 -6.28 6.81
N GLN A 110 6.11 -5.15 6.32
CA GLN A 110 7.15 -4.41 7.04
C GLN A 110 6.64 -3.92 8.39
N TYR A 111 5.46 -3.30 8.41
CA TYR A 111 4.86 -2.82 9.65
C TYR A 111 4.66 -3.95 10.68
N VAL A 112 4.12 -5.09 10.24
CA VAL A 112 3.96 -6.30 11.06
C VAL A 112 5.30 -6.77 11.62
N ARG A 113 6.34 -6.88 10.79
CA ARG A 113 7.68 -7.29 11.22
C ARG A 113 8.27 -6.34 12.27
N SER A 114 8.09 -5.02 12.11
CA SER A 114 8.55 -4.04 13.09
C SER A 114 7.80 -4.14 14.42
N LEU A 115 6.49 -4.41 14.38
CA LEU A 115 5.70 -4.66 15.60
C LEU A 115 6.20 -5.91 16.35
N GLU A 116 6.71 -6.94 15.67
CA GLU A 116 7.27 -8.13 16.32
C GLU A 116 8.53 -7.84 17.14
N VAL A 117 9.35 -6.89 16.70
CA VAL A 117 10.57 -6.47 17.42
C VAL A 117 10.29 -5.39 18.48
N GLY A 118 9.02 -5.04 18.71
CA GLY A 118 8.60 -4.08 19.73
C GLY A 118 8.66 -2.62 19.29
N GLU A 119 8.88 -2.35 18.01
CA GLU A 119 8.80 -1.01 17.43
C GLU A 119 7.35 -0.66 17.06
N ASN A 120 7.01 0.63 16.96
CA ASN A 120 5.74 1.07 16.41
C ASN A 120 5.93 2.12 15.31
N PRO A 121 6.32 1.71 14.09
CA PRO A 121 6.59 2.65 12.99
C PRO A 121 5.30 3.03 12.23
N LYS A 122 4.23 3.35 12.96
CA LYS A 122 2.92 3.67 12.36
C LYS A 122 2.99 4.84 11.38
N ASN A 123 3.75 5.88 11.72
CA ASN A 123 4.00 7.02 10.84
C ASN A 123 4.69 6.63 9.52
N ILE A 124 5.59 5.65 9.54
CA ILE A 124 6.27 5.13 8.34
C ILE A 124 5.27 4.34 7.49
N PHE A 125 4.46 3.49 8.12
CA PHE A 125 3.37 2.79 7.43
C PHE A 125 2.41 3.78 6.76
N ASP A 126 1.93 4.79 7.50
CA ASP A 126 1.00 5.79 6.98
C ASP A 126 1.61 6.62 5.84
N HIS A 127 2.88 6.98 5.96
CA HIS A 127 3.62 7.63 4.89
C HIS A 127 3.71 6.74 3.64
N ASN A 128 4.04 5.46 3.81
CA ASN A 128 4.09 4.51 2.69
C ASN A 128 2.72 4.38 2.02
N ILE A 129 1.63 4.28 2.79
CA ILE A 129 0.27 4.22 2.24
C ILE A 129 -0.07 5.50 1.47
N HIS A 130 0.28 6.67 2.01
CA HIS A 130 0.11 7.95 1.30
C HIS A 130 0.86 7.95 -0.04
N VAL A 131 2.12 7.54 -0.06
CA VAL A 131 2.95 7.48 -1.25
C VAL A 131 2.37 6.50 -2.27
N ILE A 132 2.00 5.28 -1.86
CA ILE A 132 1.40 4.25 -2.73
C ILE A 132 0.13 4.74 -3.40
N LYS A 133 -0.76 5.40 -2.66
CA LYS A 133 -2.02 5.94 -3.20
C LYS A 133 -1.79 7.00 -4.30
N ASN A 134 -0.68 7.73 -4.23
CA ASN A 134 -0.32 8.76 -5.21
C ASN A 134 0.60 8.25 -6.33
N LEU A 135 1.15 7.03 -6.23
CA LEU A 135 2.01 6.42 -7.23
C LEU A 135 1.21 5.88 -8.42
N ASP A 136 1.17 6.63 -9.50
CA ASP A 136 0.69 6.14 -10.78
C ASP A 136 1.80 5.45 -11.60
N ASN A 137 1.46 4.98 -12.81
CA ASN A 137 2.43 4.26 -13.65
C ASN A 137 3.57 5.18 -14.11
N TYR A 138 3.27 6.48 -14.25
CA TYR A 138 4.24 7.47 -14.67
C TYR A 138 5.30 7.69 -13.58
N LEU A 139 4.88 7.88 -12.32
CA LEU A 139 5.77 8.00 -11.18
C LEU A 139 6.55 6.71 -10.92
N ILE A 140 5.91 5.54 -11.07
CA ILE A 140 6.60 4.25 -10.96
C ILE A 140 7.70 4.11 -12.02
N SER A 141 7.45 4.48 -13.27
CA SER A 141 8.49 4.51 -14.31
C SER A 141 9.62 5.48 -13.95
N GLY A 142 9.32 6.63 -13.34
CA GLY A 142 10.32 7.53 -12.78
C GLY A 142 11.18 6.86 -11.70
N MET A 143 10.55 6.13 -10.77
CA MET A 143 11.26 5.38 -9.74
C MET A 143 12.20 4.32 -10.33
N HIS A 144 11.74 3.55 -11.32
CA HIS A 144 12.62 2.63 -12.07
C HIS A 144 13.78 3.39 -12.72
N ALA A 145 13.54 4.57 -13.30
CA ALA A 145 14.57 5.39 -13.92
C ALA A 145 15.61 5.98 -12.97
N ILE A 146 15.29 6.06 -11.69
CA ILE A 146 16.20 6.56 -10.66
C ILE A 146 16.96 5.40 -10.01
N TYR A 147 16.24 4.33 -9.67
CA TYR A 147 16.72 3.33 -8.73
C TYR A 147 17.03 1.95 -9.33
N SER A 148 16.62 1.65 -10.56
CA SER A 148 16.90 0.33 -11.17
C SER A 148 18.33 0.16 -11.71
N GLY A 149 19.08 1.26 -11.86
CA GLY A 149 20.37 1.25 -12.57
C GLY A 149 20.27 1.00 -14.08
N GLN A 150 19.07 0.86 -14.64
CA GLN A 150 18.84 0.65 -16.07
C GLN A 150 18.49 1.96 -16.78
N ALA A 151 18.96 2.10 -18.02
CA ALA A 151 18.60 3.23 -18.88
C ALA A 151 17.10 3.21 -19.15
N SER A 152 16.39 4.27 -18.77
CA SER A 152 14.96 4.42 -19.03
C SER A 152 14.61 5.86 -19.35
N ILE A 153 13.50 6.03 -20.06
CA ILE A 153 13.03 7.31 -20.55
C ILE A 153 12.36 8.05 -19.39
N ARG A 154 12.93 9.18 -18.97
CA ARG A 154 12.28 10.10 -18.03
C ARG A 154 11.48 11.14 -18.79
N ILE A 155 10.23 11.35 -18.37
CA ILE A 155 9.46 12.52 -18.80
C ILE A 155 9.83 13.69 -17.88
N SER A 156 9.88 14.87 -18.47
CA SER A 156 10.04 16.15 -17.76
C SER A 156 9.07 16.25 -16.57
N TYR A 157 9.54 16.76 -15.43
CA TYR A 157 8.78 17.00 -14.18
C TYR A 157 8.47 15.79 -13.26
N VAL A 158 8.85 14.56 -13.63
CA VAL A 158 8.65 13.39 -12.74
C VAL A 158 9.37 13.56 -11.41
N ASP A 159 10.57 14.15 -11.45
CA ASP A 159 11.43 14.30 -10.29
C ASP A 159 10.84 15.26 -9.24
N GLN A 160 10.12 16.31 -9.66
CA GLN A 160 9.45 17.23 -8.72
C GLN A 160 8.30 16.54 -7.99
N ALA A 161 7.53 15.71 -8.69
CA ALA A 161 6.44 14.96 -8.08
C ALA A 161 6.99 13.91 -7.09
N LEU A 162 8.06 13.21 -7.46
CA LEU A 162 8.76 12.28 -6.58
C LEU A 162 9.40 12.98 -5.38
N PHE A 163 9.92 14.20 -5.56
CA PHE A 163 10.45 15.03 -4.47
C PHE A 163 9.35 15.39 -3.47
N ASN A 164 8.17 15.80 -3.95
CA ASN A 164 7.04 16.13 -3.10
C ASN A 164 6.53 14.90 -2.29
N LEU A 165 6.78 13.69 -2.80
CA LEU A 165 6.50 12.44 -2.10
C LEU A 165 7.63 11.99 -1.16
N GLY A 166 8.74 12.75 -1.10
CA GLY A 166 9.92 12.39 -0.30
C GLY A 166 10.77 11.26 -0.88
N LEU A 167 10.57 10.92 -2.15
CA LEU A 167 11.24 9.80 -2.82
C LEU A 167 12.53 10.20 -3.53
N VAL A 168 12.84 11.49 -3.67
CA VAL A 168 14.13 11.99 -4.15
C VAL A 168 14.52 13.24 -3.36
N ASN A 169 15.80 13.60 -3.39
CA ASN A 169 16.30 14.83 -2.78
C ASN A 169 16.47 15.91 -3.84
N GLN A 170 16.22 17.16 -3.46
CA GLN A 170 16.63 18.31 -4.27
C GLN A 170 18.13 18.55 -4.06
N LYS A 171 18.88 18.68 -5.15
CA LYS A 171 20.28 19.09 -5.13
C LYS A 171 20.33 20.62 -5.23
N ASN A 172 20.84 21.25 -4.18
CA ASN A 172 21.09 22.69 -4.19
C ASN A 172 22.44 22.94 -4.85
N GLU A 173 22.43 23.40 -6.09
CA GLU A 173 23.66 23.86 -6.73
C GLU A 173 23.98 25.28 -6.26
N PRO A 174 25.21 25.55 -5.77
CA PRO A 174 25.58 26.88 -5.33
C PRO A 174 25.55 27.84 -6.52
N ALA A 175 24.86 28.97 -6.37
CA ALA A 175 24.90 30.03 -7.37
C ALA A 175 26.29 30.67 -7.38
N LEU A 176 26.97 30.61 -8.52
CA LEU A 176 28.23 31.34 -8.70
C LEU A 176 27.94 32.85 -8.72
N ALA A 177 28.74 33.62 -7.98
CA ALA A 177 28.67 35.08 -8.07
C ALA A 177 28.93 35.50 -9.53
N ALA A 178 28.04 36.33 -10.08
CA ALA A 178 27.99 36.75 -11.48
C ALA A 178 27.45 35.73 -12.51
N ALA A 179 26.79 34.64 -12.09
CA ALA A 179 26.05 33.78 -13.02
C ALA A 179 24.91 34.55 -13.72
N THR A 180 24.82 34.42 -15.04
CA THR A 180 23.76 35.04 -15.87
C THR A 180 22.47 34.21 -15.93
N SER A 181 22.47 33.02 -15.32
CA SER A 181 21.32 32.12 -15.22
C SER A 181 21.14 31.63 -13.79
N TYR A 182 19.89 31.49 -13.35
CA TYR A 182 19.58 30.82 -12.10
C TYR A 182 20.03 29.35 -12.14
N PRO A 183 20.56 28.78 -11.05
CA PRO A 183 20.91 27.37 -11.00
C PRO A 183 19.68 26.53 -11.34
N ALA A 184 19.85 25.57 -12.25
CA ALA A 184 18.79 24.67 -12.63
C ALA A 184 18.38 23.82 -11.42
N LEU A 185 17.08 23.69 -11.18
CA LEU A 185 16.56 22.77 -10.19
C LEU A 185 16.93 21.34 -10.61
N SER A 186 17.65 20.62 -9.75
CA SER A 186 18.05 19.24 -10.02
C SER A 186 17.71 18.35 -8.84
N PHE A 187 17.48 17.06 -9.13
CA PHE A 187 17.09 16.07 -8.15
C PHE A 187 18.03 14.87 -8.20
N VAL A 188 18.24 14.25 -7.03
CA VAL A 188 19.12 13.09 -6.86
C VAL A 188 18.42 12.01 -6.05
N ALA A 189 18.87 10.77 -6.22
CA ALA A 189 18.41 9.64 -5.42
C ALA A 189 18.49 9.94 -3.91
N SER A 190 17.52 9.43 -3.17
CA SER A 190 17.47 9.50 -1.71
C SER A 190 17.50 8.09 -1.12
N VAL A 191 18.06 7.94 0.09
CA VAL A 191 18.08 6.64 0.79
C VAL A 191 16.65 6.14 1.01
N ASN A 192 15.76 7.00 1.49
CA ASN A 192 14.35 6.65 1.69
C ASN A 192 13.67 6.20 0.39
N GLY A 193 13.94 6.88 -0.72
CA GLY A 193 13.40 6.51 -2.03
C GLY A 193 13.95 5.18 -2.55
N GLU A 194 15.22 4.89 -2.30
CA GLU A 194 15.85 3.62 -2.65
C GLU A 194 15.27 2.47 -1.83
N ASP A 195 15.13 2.66 -0.51
CA ASP A 195 14.53 1.66 0.38
C ASP A 195 13.07 1.40 0.02
N PHE A 196 12.29 2.45 -0.22
CA PHE A 196 10.92 2.33 -0.68
C PHE A 196 10.85 1.60 -2.04
N TYR A 197 11.73 1.96 -2.98
CA TYR A 197 11.76 1.31 -4.29
C TYR A 197 12.01 -0.20 -4.19
N LYS A 198 13.08 -0.60 -3.50
CA LYS A 198 13.45 -2.03 -3.40
C LYS A 198 12.39 -2.82 -2.66
N SER A 199 11.96 -2.31 -1.52
CA SER A 199 11.17 -3.10 -0.58
C SER A 199 9.65 -3.03 -0.83
N ILE A 200 9.15 -1.91 -1.36
CA ILE A 200 7.72 -1.71 -1.65
C ILE A 200 7.43 -1.89 -3.14
N ILE A 201 8.16 -1.21 -4.04
CA ILE A 201 7.86 -1.26 -5.48
C ILE A 201 8.32 -2.59 -6.10
N VAL A 202 9.55 -3.02 -5.86
CA VAL A 202 10.09 -4.27 -6.42
C VAL A 202 9.71 -5.48 -5.58
N GLY A 203 9.81 -5.38 -4.26
CA GLY A 203 9.53 -6.48 -3.31
C GLY A 203 10.73 -7.36 -3.01
N GLU A 204 11.94 -6.78 -2.98
CA GLU A 204 13.19 -7.44 -2.57
C GLU A 204 13.31 -7.63 -1.04
#